data_AF-A0A1C7IDH0-F1
#
_entry.id   AF-A0A1C7IDH0-F1
#
_cell.length_a   1.000
_cell.length_b   1.000
_cell.length_c   1.000
_cell.angle_alpha   90.00
_cell.angle_beta   90.00
_cell.angle_gamma   90.00
#
_symmetry.space_group_name_H-M   'P 1'
#
loop_
_entity.id
_entity.type
_entity.pdbx_description
1 polymer ?
#
loop_
_entity_poly.entity_id
_entity_poly.type
_entity_poly.pdbx_seq_one_letter_code
_entity_poly.pdbx_strand_id
1 'polypeptide(L)' 'MNYTGRVLGEAFCGDFLKEVLFNAREDMPYRGPVIYRKGEYSYHCKVQGEFVWFQGYEEIFYGNQRIYECHFHGGSIR' A
#
# COMPACT_ATOMS: atom_id res chain seq x y z
N MET A 1 -7.31 5.52 10.70
CA MET A 1 -6.25 4.62 10.17
C MET A 1 -4.93 5.29 10.42
N ASN A 2 -3.94 4.56 10.94
CA ASN A 2 -2.57 5.04 11.11
C ASN A 2 -1.64 4.29 10.16
N TYR A 3 -0.56 4.93 9.76
CA TYR A 3 0.43 4.35 8.86
C TYR A 3 1.84 4.78 9.27
N THR A 4 2.80 3.90 9.03
CA THR A 4 4.23 4.13 9.26
C THR A 4 4.98 3.52 8.09
N GLY A 5 5.46 4.39 7.21
CA GLY A 5 6.14 4.02 5.99
C GLY A 5 7.51 4.64 5.87
N ARG A 6 8.37 4.03 5.05
CA ARG A 6 9.71 4.53 4.75
C ARG A 6 10.06 4.29 3.29
N VAL A 7 10.76 5.28 2.72
CA VAL A 7 11.39 5.17 1.41
C VAL A 7 12.71 4.43 1.58
N LEU A 8 12.89 3.37 0.80
CA LEU A 8 14.06 2.48 0.85
C LEU A 8 15.03 2.72 -0.33
N GLY A 9 14.58 3.40 -1.39
CA GLY A 9 15.41 3.66 -2.57
C GLY A 9 14.98 4.90 -3.35
N GLU A 10 15.93 5.46 -4.10
CA GLU A 10 15.79 6.74 -4.82
C GLU A 10 14.75 6.69 -5.94
N ALA A 11 14.46 5.51 -6.50
CA ALA A 11 13.45 5.33 -7.53
C ALA A 11 12.00 5.47 -7.02
N PHE A 12 11.80 5.72 -5.72
CA PHE A 12 10.47 5.97 -5.17
C PHE A 12 9.81 7.20 -5.80
N CYS A 13 8.62 6.99 -6.36
CA CYS A 13 7.80 8.02 -6.95
C CYS A 13 6.50 8.16 -6.15
N GLY A 14 6.32 9.31 -5.50
CA GLY A 14 5.09 9.60 -4.75
C GLY A 14 3.84 9.64 -5.62
N ASP A 15 3.96 10.01 -6.90
CA ASP A 15 2.82 10.06 -7.82
C ASP A 15 2.37 8.65 -8.23
N PHE A 16 3.29 7.70 -8.36
CA PHE A 16 2.92 6.29 -8.52
C PHE A 16 2.13 5.77 -7.31
N LEU A 17 2.56 6.09 -6.08
CA LEU A 17 1.80 5.71 -4.89
C LEU A 17 0.40 6.36 -4.87
N LYS A 18 0.28 7.65 -5.19
CA LYS A 18 -1.03 8.32 -5.28
C LYS A 18 -1.94 7.63 -6.29
N GLU A 19 -1.43 7.33 -7.48
CA GLU A 19 -2.18 6.62 -8.53
C GLU A 19 -2.68 5.26 -8.06
N VAL A 20 -1.83 4.49 -7.38
CA VAL A 20 -2.21 3.21 -6.76
C VAL A 20 -3.35 3.39 -5.76
N LEU A 21 -3.26 4.39 -4.88
CA LEU A 21 -4.28 4.67 -3.87
C LEU A 21 -5.62 5.11 -4.48
N PHE A 22 -5.59 5.79 -5.62
CA PHE A 22 -6.80 6.12 -6.39
C PHE A 22 -7.48 4.89 -7.00
N ASN A 23 -6.76 3.77 -7.14
CA ASN A 23 -7.29 2.50 -7.65
C ASN A 23 -7.71 1.54 -6.51
N ALA A 24 -7.98 2.07 -5.32
CA ALA A 24 -8.61 1.33 -4.23
C ALA A 24 -9.92 0.67 -4.70
N ARG A 25 -10.15 -0.57 -4.29
CA ARG A 25 -11.39 -1.28 -4.63
C ARG A 25 -12.43 -1.10 -3.53
N GLU A 26 -13.70 -1.04 -3.90
CA GLU A 26 -14.81 -0.93 -2.92
C GLU A 26 -14.86 -2.12 -1.95
N ASP A 27 -14.49 -3.31 -2.41
CA ASP A 27 -14.41 -4.54 -1.60
C ASP A 27 -13.14 -4.63 -0.73
N MET A 28 -12.19 -3.70 -0.90
CA MET A 28 -10.96 -3.62 -0.13
C MET A 28 -10.61 -2.15 0.21
N PRO A 29 -11.46 -1.45 1.01
CA PRO A 29 -11.40 -0.01 1.19
C PRO A 29 -10.35 0.42 2.24
N TYR A 30 -9.13 -0.11 2.12
CA TYR A 30 -8.03 0.18 3.05
C TYR A 30 -7.05 1.16 2.43
N ARG A 31 -6.36 0.74 1.36
CA ARG A 31 -5.39 1.54 0.60
C ARG A 31 -5.50 1.18 -0.88
N GLY A 32 -4.41 0.77 -1.54
CA GLY A 32 -4.45 0.34 -2.93
C GLY A 32 -5.02 -1.08 -3.11
N PRO A 33 -5.16 -1.55 -4.37
CA PRO A 33 -5.55 -2.92 -4.68
C PRO A 33 -4.46 -3.92 -4.24
N VAL A 34 -4.79 -5.22 -4.17
CA VAL A 34 -3.82 -6.27 -3.77
C VAL A 34 -2.52 -6.22 -4.60
N ILE A 35 -2.64 -5.99 -5.91
CA ILE A 35 -1.52 -5.84 -6.84
C ILE A 35 -1.84 -4.71 -7.82
N TYR A 36 -0.87 -3.85 -8.10
CA TYR A 36 -0.91 -2.87 -9.18
C TYR A 36 0.45 -2.79 -9.88
N ARG A 37 0.48 -2.66 -11.21
CA ARG A 37 1.72 -2.59 -11.99
C ARG A 37 1.63 -1.50 -13.05
N LYS A 38 2.74 -0.76 -13.24
CA LYS A 38 2.87 0.25 -14.28
C LYS A 38 4.33 0.40 -14.70
N GLY A 39 4.66 -0.04 -15.91
CA GLY A 39 6.05 -0.14 -16.36
C GLY A 39 6.86 -1.02 -15.39
N GLU A 40 8.01 -0.52 -14.94
CA GLU A 40 8.91 -1.20 -14.00
C GLU A 40 8.42 -1.16 -12.54
N TYR A 41 7.36 -0.41 -12.24
CA TYR A 41 6.82 -0.34 -10.88
C TYR A 41 5.83 -1.47 -10.61
N SER A 42 5.95 -2.08 -9.43
CA SER A 42 4.92 -2.97 -8.89
C SER A 42 4.61 -2.63 -7.44
N TYR A 43 3.33 -2.50 -7.13
CA TYR A 43 2.80 -2.33 -5.79
C TYR A 43 2.11 -3.61 -5.33
N HIS A 44 2.37 -4.03 -4.09
CA HIS A 44 1.63 -5.12 -3.45
C HIS A 44 1.06 -4.64 -2.11
N CYS A 45 -0.17 -5.06 -1.82
CA CYS A 45 -0.85 -4.78 -0.56
C CYS A 45 -1.38 -6.07 0.05
N LYS A 46 -1.11 -6.27 1.33
CA LYS A 46 -1.66 -7.37 2.14
C LYS A 46 -2.40 -6.78 3.32
N VAL A 47 -3.58 -7.29 3.58
CA VAL A 47 -4.40 -6.91 4.73
C VAL A 47 -4.79 -8.17 5.48
N GLN A 48 -4.78 -8.09 6.81
CA GLN A 48 -5.24 -9.12 7.70
C GLN A 48 -6.26 -8.53 8.68
N GLY A 49 -7.35 -9.25 8.89
CA GLY A 49 -8.46 -8.82 9.72
C GLY A 49 -9.58 -8.21 8.89
N GLU A 50 -10.55 -7.65 9.60
CA GLU A 50 -11.79 -7.10 9.04
C GLU A 50 -11.80 -5.59 9.21
N PHE A 51 -12.71 -4.88 8.53
CA PHE A 51 -12.77 -3.41 8.61
C PHE A 51 -12.88 -2.87 10.04
N VAL A 52 -13.49 -3.63 10.96
CA VAL A 52 -13.60 -3.28 12.38
C VAL A 52 -12.26 -3.35 13.14
N TRP A 53 -11.31 -4.15 12.68
CA TRP A 53 -9.97 -4.33 13.27
C TRP A 53 -9.03 -4.99 12.25
N PHE A 54 -8.14 -4.20 11.66
CA PHE A 54 -7.22 -4.67 10.62
C PHE A 54 -5.81 -4.12 10.79
N GLN A 55 -4.87 -4.89 10.24
CA GLN A 55 -3.50 -4.47 9.97
C GLN A 55 -3.15 -4.81 8.52
N GLY A 56 -2.27 -4.03 7.93
CA GLY A 56 -1.83 -4.24 6.57
C GLY A 56 -0.40 -3.78 6.34
N TYR A 57 0.14 -4.27 5.24
CA TYR A 57 1.49 -3.98 4.79
C TYR A 57 1.45 -3.75 3.28
N GLU A 58 2.02 -2.64 2.84
CA GLU A 58 2.23 -2.38 1.43
C GLU A 58 3.71 -2.21 1.11
N GLU A 59 4.05 -2.55 -0.13
CA GLU A 59 5.40 -2.47 -0.65
C GLU A 59 5.35 -2.03 -2.11
N ILE A 60 6.35 -1.23 -2.50
CA ILE A 60 6.57 -0.86 -3.91
C ILE A 60 7.96 -1.34 -4.32
N PHE A 61 8.01 -1.93 -5.49
CA PHE A 61 9.23 -2.32 -6.17
C PHE A 61 9.42 -1.51 -7.45
N TYR A 62 10.69 -1.33 -7.82
CA TYR A 62 11.11 -0.91 -9.14
C TYR A 62 12.02 -2.02 -9.70
N GLY A 63 11.56 -2.73 -10.72
CA GLY A 63 12.13 -4.02 -11.11
C GLY A 63 12.07 -5.02 -9.94
N ASN A 64 13.21 -5.59 -9.57
CA ASN A 64 13.32 -6.54 -8.45
C ASN A 64 13.70 -5.88 -7.11
N GLN A 65 13.91 -4.56 -7.08
CA GLN A 65 14.34 -3.85 -5.88
C GLN A 65 13.12 -3.28 -5.15
N ARG A 66 12.97 -3.62 -3.87
CA ARG A 66 11.98 -2.97 -3.00
C ARG A 66 12.47 -1.56 -2.65
N ILE A 67 11.64 -0.57 -2.94
CA ILE A 67 11.97 0.87 -2.84
C ILE A 67 11.08 1.63 -1.85
N TYR A 68 10.00 1.01 -1.38
CA TYR A 68 9.14 1.57 -0.34
C TYR A 68 8.43 0.45 0.41
N GLU A 69 8.16 0.70 1.69
CA GLU A 69 7.27 -0.14 2.50
C GLU A 69 6.49 0.70 3.49
N CYS A 70 5.31 0.21 3.88
CA CYS A 70 4.51 0.87 4.88
C CYS A 70 3.56 -0.10 5.60
N HIS A 71 3.66 -0.10 6.93
CA HIS A 71 2.68 -0.74 7.80
C HIS A 71 1.52 0.22 8.04
N PHE A 72 0.31 -0.30 8.03
CA PHE A 72 -0.88 0.47 8.36
C PHE A 72 -1.85 -0.35 9.18
N HIS A 73 -2.66 0.30 10.00
CA HIS A 73 -3.66 -0.36 10.82
C HIS A 73 -4.84 0.57 11.11
N GLY A 74 -5.97 -0.03 11.46
CA GLY A 74 -7.18 0.72 11.75
C GLY A 74 -8.30 -0.18 12.26
N GLY A 75 -9.41 0.45 12.58
CA GLY A 75 -10.59 -0.21 13.11
C GLY A 75 -11.60 0.82 13.59
N SER A 76 -12.75 0.32 14.01
CA SER A 76 -13.80 1.16 14.59
C SER A 76 -13.37 1.67 15.97
N ILE A 77 -13.64 2.94 16.25
CA ILE A 77 -13.45 3.56 17.57
C ILE A 77 -14.80 3.45 18.31
N ARG A 78 -14.76 3.22 19.62
CA ARG A 78 -15.92 3.20 20.51
C ARG A 78 -15.83 4.34 21.51
#